data_AF-A0A2N5ZGH8-F1
#
_entry.id   AF-A0A2N5ZGH8-F1
#
_cell.length_a   1.000
_cell.length_b   1.000
_cell.length_c   1.000
_cell.angle_alpha   90.00
_cell.angle_beta   90.00
_cell.angle_gamma   90.00
#
_symmetry.space_group_name_H-M   'P 1'
#
loop_
_entity.id
_entity.type
_entity.pdbx_description
1 polymer ?
#
loop_
_entity_poly.entity_id
_entity_poly.type
_entity_poly.pdbx_seq_one_letter_code
_entity_poly.pdbx_strand_id
1 'polypeptide(L)' 'MMGEIIVKIRPDGTIEAQTKNIKGKKCLKNISILENILNAKTLRSEFTEEYYEEDVKVDLKDKIVDKNRIIQD' A
#
# COMPACT_ATOMS: atom_id res chain seq x y z
N MET A 1 5.89 -7.43 -6.70
CA MET A 1 6.31 -7.83 -5.34
C MET A 1 5.09 -7.71 -4.43
N MET A 2 4.88 -8.66 -3.50
CA MET A 2 3.70 -8.68 -2.62
C MET A 2 3.96 -7.84 -1.37
N GLY A 3 2.97 -7.05 -0.95
CA GLY A 3 3.04 -6.25 0.28
C GLY A 3 2.92 -7.13 1.51
N GLU A 4 3.69 -6.83 2.54
CA GLU A 4 3.67 -7.56 3.82
C GLU A 4 3.58 -6.60 5.01
N ILE A 5 2.93 -7.07 6.08
CA ILE A 5 2.85 -6.40 7.37
C ILE A 5 3.56 -7.28 8.38
N ILE A 6 4.58 -6.73 9.05
CA ILE A 6 5.33 -7.42 10.09
C ILE A 6 4.92 -6.80 11.42
N VAL A 7 4.38 -7.64 12.32
CA VAL A 7 3.95 -7.24 13.66
C VAL A 7 4.84 -7.95 14.68
N LYS A 8 5.40 -7.18 15.63
CA LYS A 8 6.15 -7.69 16.78
C LYS A 8 5.44 -7.29 18.05
N ILE A 9 5.16 -8.28 18.90
CA ILE A 9 4.56 -8.07 20.22
C ILE A 9 5.64 -8.36 21.26
N ARG A 10 5.94 -7.38 22.10
CA ARG A 10 6.92 -7.50 23.18
C ARG A 10 6.25 -8.01 24.47
N PRO A 11 7.00 -8.60 25.41
CA PRO A 11 6.44 -9.11 26.67
C PRO A 11 5.76 -8.05 27.55
N ASP A 12 6.13 -6.78 27.39
CA ASP A 12 5.52 -5.63 28.08
C ASP A 12 4.20 -5.16 27.44
N GLY A 13 3.73 -5.86 26.40
CA GLY A 13 2.50 -5.54 25.67
C GLY A 13 2.67 -4.45 24.62
N THR A 14 3.87 -3.91 24.42
CA THR A 14 4.13 -2.95 23.33
C THR A 14 4.14 -3.66 21.99
N ILE A 15 3.63 -2.96 20.96
CA ILE A 15 3.45 -3.49 19.61
C ILE A 15 4.22 -2.61 18.64
N GLU A 16 5.07 -3.23 17.82
CA GLU A 16 5.71 -2.61 16.67
C GLU A 16 5.12 -3.20 15.39
N ALA A 17 4.67 -2.34 14.48
CA ALA A 17 4.15 -2.74 13.17
C ALA A 17 4.87 -1.98 12.06
N GLN A 18 5.32 -2.71 11.03
CA GLN A 18 5.95 -2.13 9.85
C GLN A 18 5.35 -2.73 8.57
N THR A 19 5.25 -1.91 7.52
CA THR A 19 4.84 -2.32 6.18
C THR A 19 6.06 -2.42 5.28
N LYS A 20 6.14 -3.46 4.44
CA LYS A 20 7.18 -3.59 3.42
C LYS A 20 6.54 -3.80 2.05
N ASN A 21 7.16 -3.23 1.01
CA ASN A 21 6.68 -3.28 -0.38
C ASN A 21 5.27 -2.68 -0.57
N ILE A 22 4.84 -1.79 0.33
CA ILE A 22 3.58 -1.05 0.23
C ILE A 22 3.94 0.41 -0.05
N LYS A 23 3.58 0.89 -1.25
CA LYS A 23 3.91 2.24 -1.70
C LYS A 23 2.79 3.22 -1.42
N GLY A 24 3.18 4.48 -1.27
CA GLY A 24 2.28 5.61 -1.12
C GLY A 24 1.43 5.55 0.15
N LYS A 25 0.34 6.32 0.13
CA LYS A 25 -0.59 6.44 1.26
C LYS A 25 -1.37 5.17 1.59
N LYS A 26 -1.19 4.07 0.84
CA LYS A 26 -1.84 2.78 1.13
C LYS A 26 -1.39 2.20 2.46
N CYS A 27 -0.15 2.47 2.89
CA CYS A 27 0.35 1.97 4.18
C CYS A 27 -0.42 2.55 5.39
N LEU A 28 -0.98 3.77 5.26
CA LEU A 28 -1.76 4.42 6.32
C LEU A 28 -3.06 3.70 6.65
N LYS A 29 -3.69 3.04 5.66
CA LYS A 29 -4.93 2.28 5.88
C LYS A 29 -4.74 1.11 6.85
N ASN A 30 -3.52 0.59 6.92
CA ASN A 30 -3.20 -0.53 7.79
C ASN A 30 -3.20 -0.13 9.27
N ILE A 31 -2.96 1.15 9.60
CA ILE A 31 -2.93 1.64 10.98
C ILE A 31 -4.26 1.35 11.67
N SER A 32 -5.37 1.85 11.11
CA SER A 32 -6.70 1.68 11.73
C SER A 32 -7.15 0.22 11.81
N ILE A 33 -6.74 -0.61 10.84
CA ILE A 33 -7.02 -2.04 10.85
C ILE A 33 -6.28 -2.73 12.00
N LEU A 34 -4.98 -2.42 12.16
CA LEU A 34 -4.14 -2.99 13.21
C LEU A 34 -4.57 -2.53 14.60
N GLU A 35 -4.94 -1.26 14.78
CA GLU A 35 -5.48 -0.75 16.04
C GLU A 35 -6.73 -1.51 16.48
N ASN A 36 -7.64 -1.80 15.53
CA ASN A 36 -8.86 -2.55 15.81
C ASN A 36 -8.55 -4.02 16.16
N ILE A 37 -7.78 -4.72 15.33
CA ILE A 37 -7.48 -6.15 15.53
C ILE A 37 -6.68 -6.37 16.83
N LEU A 38 -5.73 -5.48 17.11
CA LEU A 38 -4.84 -5.60 18.27
C LEU A 38 -5.39 -4.91 19.51
N ASN A 39 -6.57 -4.28 19.41
CA ASN A 39 -7.16 -3.43 20.45
C ASN A 39 -6.14 -2.47 21.06
N ALA A 40 -5.40 -1.77 20.19
CA ALA A 40 -4.25 -0.94 20.52
C ALA A 40 -4.41 0.49 20.00
N LYS A 41 -3.51 1.38 20.40
CA LYS A 41 -3.41 2.75 19.87
C LYS A 41 -2.01 3.04 19.37
N THR A 42 -1.93 3.73 18.25
CA THR A 42 -0.65 4.20 17.69
C THR A 42 -0.11 5.35 18.55
N LEU A 43 1.05 5.14 19.16
CA LEU A 43 1.75 6.18 19.90
C LEU A 43 2.68 7.02 19.01
N ARG A 44 3.26 6.39 17.98
CA ARG A 44 4.21 7.01 17.05
C ARG A 44 4.17 6.30 15.70
N SER A 45 4.46 7.02 14.64
CA SER A 45 4.70 6.48 13.30
C SER A 45 5.97 7.07 12.71
N GLU A 46 6.67 6.28 11.91
CA GLU A 46 7.81 6.69 11.10
C GLU A 46 7.55 6.24 9.65
N PHE A 47 7.93 7.07 8.68
CA PHE A 47 7.68 6.80 7.26
C PHE A 47 8.97 6.41 6.56
N THR A 48 8.90 5.35 5.76
CA THR A 48 9.99 4.91 4.88
C THR A 48 9.90 5.60 3.52
N GLU A 49 10.91 5.45 2.66
CA GLU A 49 10.92 6.05 1.33
C GLU A 49 9.72 5.62 0.48
N GLU A 50 9.27 4.36 0.62
CA GLU A 50 8.12 3.82 -0.10
C GLU A 50 6.83 4.59 0.16
N TYR A 51 6.70 5.27 1.31
CA TYR A 51 5.56 6.14 1.61
C TYR A 51 5.43 7.30 0.62
N TYR A 52 6.57 7.83 0.16
CA TYR A 52 6.64 8.97 -0.75
C TYR A 52 6.60 8.55 -2.23
N GLU A 53 6.68 7.25 -2.51
CA GLU A 53 6.55 6.73 -3.86
C GLU A 53 5.09 6.68 -4.32
N GLU A 54 4.85 7.05 -5.57
CA GLU A 54 3.54 6.89 -6.19
C GLU A 54 3.28 5.45 -6.62
N ASP A 55 2.03 4.99 -6.43
CA ASP A 55 1.54 3.82 -7.13
C ASP A 55 1.39 4.17 -8.61
N VAL A 56 2.30 3.67 -9.43
CA VAL A 56 2.16 3.73 -10.89
C VAL A 56 0.96 2.86 -11.27
N LYS A 57 -0.20 3.49 -11.42
CA LYS A 57 -1.38 2.87 -12.04
C LYS A 57 -1.21 2.96 -13.55
N VAL A 58 -0.78 1.87 -14.17
CA VAL A 58 -0.88 1.74 -15.63
C VAL A 58 -2.35 1.55 -15.96
N ASP A 59 -3.05 2.63 -16.29
CA ASP A 59 -4.41 2.56 -16.84
C ASP A 59 -4.33 1.95 -18.25
N LEU A 60 -4.73 0.69 -18.40
CA LEU A 60 -4.70 -0.07 -19.66
C LEU A 60 -5.72 0.42 -20.71
N LYS A 61 -6.37 1.57 -20.51
CA LYS A 61 -7.47 2.05 -21.38
C LYS A 61 -6.99 2.63 -22.70
N ASP A 62 -5.71 2.95 -22.85
CA ASP A 62 -5.20 3.68 -24.02
C ASP A 62 -4.82 2.80 -25.22
N LYS A 63 -5.00 1.47 -25.17
CA LYS A 63 -4.57 0.55 -26.25
C LYS A 63 -5.65 0.06 -27.23
N ILE A 64 -6.92 0.47 -27.09
CA ILE A 64 -8.00 -0.07 -27.94
C ILE A 64 -8.39 0.86 -29.11
N VAL A 65 -7.93 2.13 -29.15
CA VAL A 65 -8.41 3.10 -30.16
C VAL A 65 -7.76 2.94 -31.55
N ASP A 66 -6.60 2.30 -31.69
CA ASP A 66 -5.85 2.32 -32.96
C ASP A 66 -6.09 1.13 -33.92
N LYS A 67 -7.02 0.21 -33.65
CA LYS A 67 -7.21 -0.97 -34.52
C LYS A 67 -8.32 -0.88 -35.59
N ASN A 68 -9.10 0.19 -35.62
CA ASN A 68 -10.24 0.35 -36.56
C ASN A 68 -10.02 1.43 -37.63
N ARG A 69 -8.82 1.53 -38.21
CA ARG A 69 -8.56 2.52 -39.28
C ARG A 69 -7.77 1.97 -40.47
N ILE A 70 -8.13 0.80 -40.99
CA ILE A 70 -7.84 0.33 -42.36
C ILE A 70 -8.95 -0.69 -42.66
N ILE A 71 -9.85 -0.63 -43.66
CA ILE A 71 -9.82 -0.14 -45.04
C ILE A 71 -11.29 0.23 -45.42
N GLN A 72 -11.55 1.41 -45.98
CA GLN A 72 -12.68 1.63 -46.90
C GLN A 72 -12.04 2.08 -48.20
N ASP A 73 -12.00 1.18 -49.17
CA ASP A 73 -11.89 1.42 -50.61
C ASP A 73 -12.71 0.33 -51.31
#